data_AF-A0A3S4N431-F1
#
_entry.id   AF-A0A3S4N431-F1
#
_cell.length_a   1.000
_cell.length_b   1.000
_cell.length_c   1.000
_cell.angle_alpha   90.00
_cell.angle_beta   90.00
_cell.angle_gamma   90.00
#
_symmetry.space_group_name_H-M   'P 1'
#
loop_
_entity.id
_entity.type
_entity.pdbx_description
1 polymer ?
#
loop_
_entity_poly.entity_id
_entity_poly.type
_entity_poly.pdbx_seq_one_letter_code
_entity_poly.pdbx_strand_id
1 'polypeptide(L)'
;MASKLNQLKCKAGQASQFVAKHGTAYYRQLIDQNKQYIQEPPTVEKCNLLAKQLFYTRLASIPGRYQSFWKELDCVKQLWKNKHELKVEDAGIAALFGLECYAWFCAGEIVGRGFTFTGYYV
;
A
#
# COMPACT_ATOMS: atom_id res chain seq x y z
N MET A 1 13.83 -28.65 0.14
CA MET A 1 13.42 -27.23 -0.04
C MET A 1 13.50 -26.75 -1.50
N ALA A 2 14.48 -27.19 -2.31
CA ALA A 2 14.58 -26.81 -3.73
C ALA A 2 13.34 -27.18 -4.60
N SER A 3 12.68 -28.32 -4.34
CA SER A 3 11.50 -28.74 -5.11
C SER A 3 10.29 -27.80 -4.92
N LYS A 4 10.15 -27.13 -3.77
CA LYS A 4 9.06 -26.17 -3.51
C LYS A 4 9.30 -24.85 -4.23
N LEU A 5 10.56 -24.42 -4.31
CA LEU A 5 10.96 -23.26 -5.12
C LEU A 5 10.74 -23.49 -6.62
N ASN A 6 11.02 -24.70 -7.12
CA ASN A 6 10.75 -25.03 -8.52
C ASN A 6 9.25 -25.12 -8.82
N GLN A 7 8.45 -25.65 -7.89
CA GLN A 7 6.98 -25.62 -7.99
C GLN A 7 6.42 -24.19 -7.93
N LEU A 8 6.96 -23.31 -7.08
CA LEU A 8 6.58 -21.90 -7.01
C LEU A 8 6.94 -21.16 -8.30
N LYS A 9 8.13 -21.39 -8.86
CA LYS A 9 8.52 -20.84 -10.17
C LYS A 9 7.59 -21.32 -11.29
N CYS A 10 7.23 -22.60 -11.30
CA CYS A 10 6.34 -23.17 -12.31
C CYS A 10 4.90 -22.63 -12.17
N LYS A 11 4.38 -22.51 -10.94
CA LYS A 11 3.08 -21.88 -10.66
C LYS A 11 3.08 -20.38 -10.95
N ALA A 12 4.17 -19.67 -10.67
CA ALA A 12 4.34 -18.27 -11.04
C ALA A 12 4.36 -18.09 -12.56
N GLY A 13 5.05 -18.96 -13.30
CA GLY A 13 5.03 -18.97 -14.77
C GLY A 13 3.64 -19.24 -15.35
N GLN A 14 2.88 -20.17 -14.76
CA GLN A 14 1.49 -20.44 -15.16
C GLN A 14 0.56 -19.26 -14.81
N ALA A 15 0.75 -18.63 -13.65
CA ALA A 15 0.00 -17.43 -13.27
C ALA A 15 0.33 -16.25 -14.19
N SER A 16 1.60 -16.04 -14.56
CA SER A 16 2.02 -15.03 -15.53
C SER A 16 1.43 -15.32 -16.92
N GLN A 17 1.39 -16.58 -17.37
CA GLN A 17 0.71 -16.95 -18.62
C GLN A 17 -0.80 -16.73 -18.56
N PHE A 18 -1.43 -17.01 -17.42
CA PHE A 18 -2.86 -16.77 -17.22
C PHE A 18 -3.19 -15.28 -17.22
N VAL A 19 -2.38 -14.46 -16.53
CA VAL A 19 -2.48 -12.99 -16.55
C VAL A 19 -2.16 -12.43 -17.93
N ALA A 20 -1.21 -13.00 -18.67
CA ALA A 20 -0.93 -12.56 -20.04
C ALA A 20 -2.08 -12.89 -21.00
N LYS A 21 -2.74 -14.05 -20.86
CA LYS A 21 -3.84 -14.48 -21.73
C LYS A 21 -5.18 -13.84 -21.39
N HIS A 22 -5.49 -13.66 -20.11
CA HIS A 22 -6.79 -13.16 -19.65
C HIS A 22 -6.73 -11.76 -19.03
N GLY A 23 -5.55 -11.26 -18.65
CA GLY A 23 -5.38 -9.96 -18.00
C GLY A 23 -5.85 -8.81 -18.87
N THR A 24 -5.67 -8.86 -20.20
CA THR A 24 -6.21 -7.85 -21.11
C THR A 24 -7.73 -7.83 -21.11
N ALA A 25 -8.38 -9.00 -21.08
CA ALA A 25 -9.84 -9.11 -21.02
C ALA A 25 -10.40 -8.60 -19.68
N TYR A 26 -9.78 -9.00 -18.57
CA TYR A 26 -10.13 -8.51 -17.22
C TYR A 26 -9.90 -7.01 -17.07
N TYR A 27 -8.77 -6.50 -17.57
CA TYR A 27 -8.46 -5.06 -17.58
C TYR A 27 -9.50 -4.29 -18.38
N ARG A 28 -9.87 -4.79 -19.57
CA ARG A 28 -10.89 -4.16 -20.41
C ARG A 28 -12.26 -4.16 -19.74
N GLN A 29 -12.65 -5.25 -19.08
CA GLN A 29 -13.90 -5.32 -18.31
C GLN A 29 -13.91 -4.35 -17.12
N LEU A 30 -12.79 -4.24 -16.39
CA LEU A 30 -12.64 -3.28 -15.29
C LEU A 30 -12.75 -1.84 -15.79
N ILE A 31 -12.08 -1.51 -16.89
CA ILE A 31 -12.17 -0.19 -17.51
C ILE A 31 -13.60 0.10 -17.96
N ASP A 32 -14.31 -0.89 -18.53
CA ASP A 32 -15.70 -0.74 -18.96
C ASP A 32 -16.64 -0.41 -17.79
N GLN A 33 -16.50 -1.13 -16.68
CA GLN A 33 -17.27 -0.88 -15.45
C GLN A 33 -16.95 0.48 -14.82
N ASN A 34 -15.70 0.95 -14.95
CA ASN A 34 -15.23 2.20 -14.35
C ASN A 34 -15.27 3.40 -15.30
N LYS A 35 -15.91 3.29 -16.48
CA LYS A 35 -16.01 4.37 -17.48
C LYS A 35 -16.51 5.69 -16.90
N GLN A 36 -17.42 5.65 -15.92
CA GLN A 36 -17.94 6.83 -15.23
C GLN A 36 -16.86 7.70 -14.55
N TYR A 37 -15.70 7.13 -14.20
CA TYR A 37 -14.59 7.83 -13.56
C TYR A 37 -13.50 8.24 -14.55
N ILE A 38 -13.58 7.82 -15.80
CA ILE A 38 -12.58 8.05 -16.84
C ILE A 38 -12.98 9.30 -17.60
N GLN A 39 -12.11 10.31 -17.58
CA GLN A 39 -12.33 11.54 -18.31
C GLN A 39 -11.78 11.45 -19.74
N GLU A 40 -12.68 11.46 -20.72
CA GLU A 40 -12.36 11.59 -22.15
C GLU A 40 -12.54 13.06 -22.57
N PRO A 41 -11.71 13.62 -23.47
CA PRO A 41 -10.50 13.06 -24.09
C PRO A 41 -9.29 13.03 -23.13
N PRO A 42 -8.39 12.04 -23.26
CA PRO A 42 -7.13 11.95 -22.50
C PRO A 42 -6.08 12.94 -23.05
N THR A 43 -6.39 14.23 -23.04
CA THR A 43 -5.47 15.28 -23.46
C THR A 43 -4.44 15.54 -22.35
N VAL A 44 -3.19 15.81 -22.72
CA VAL A 44 -2.08 16.08 -21.77
C VAL A 44 -2.42 17.19 -20.77
N GLU A 45 -3.12 18.24 -21.22
CA GLU A 45 -3.58 19.33 -20.35
C GLU A 45 -4.59 18.89 -19.30
N LYS A 46 -5.55 18.03 -19.69
CA LYS A 46 -6.57 17.48 -18.78
C LYS A 46 -5.95 16.54 -17.74
N CYS A 47 -4.98 15.72 -18.15
CA CYS A 47 -4.19 14.90 -17.22
C CYS A 47 -3.42 15.75 -16.21
N ASN A 48 -2.80 16.85 -16.67
CA ASN A 48 -2.07 17.76 -15.78
C ASN A 48 -3.02 18.47 -14.79
N LEU A 49 -4.18 18.92 -15.25
CA LEU A 49 -5.22 19.50 -14.37
C LEU A 49 -5.71 18.49 -13.33
N LEU A 50 -6.03 17.27 -13.74
CA LEU A 50 -6.48 16.21 -12.82
C LEU A 50 -5.40 15.84 -11.79
N ALA A 51 -4.15 15.75 -12.22
CA ALA A 51 -3.02 15.49 -11.33
C ALA A 51 -2.86 16.60 -10.29
N LYS A 52 -2.95 17.88 -10.72
CA LYS A 52 -2.94 19.03 -9.81
C LYS A 52 -4.12 19.02 -8.86
N GLN A 53 -5.33 18.75 -9.35
CA GLN A 53 -6.53 18.67 -8.52
C GLN A 53 -6.38 17.58 -7.46
N LEU A 54 -5.95 16.38 -7.85
CA LEU A 54 -5.68 15.29 -6.92
C LEU A 54 -4.63 15.69 -5.89
N PHE A 55 -3.53 16.31 -6.31
CA PHE A 55 -2.48 16.77 -5.41
C PHE A 55 -3.00 17.78 -4.39
N TYR A 56 -3.73 18.81 -4.82
CA TYR A 56 -4.29 19.82 -3.92
C TYR A 56 -5.37 19.26 -3.00
N THR A 57 -6.26 18.37 -3.49
CA THR A 57 -7.23 17.68 -2.64
C THR A 57 -6.54 16.82 -1.58
N ARG A 58 -5.46 16.13 -1.95
CA ARG A 58 -4.67 15.36 -0.98
C ARG A 58 -4.02 16.27 0.05
N LEU A 59 -3.40 17.38 -0.35
CA LEU A 59 -2.83 18.36 0.56
C LEU A 59 -3.86 18.95 1.52
N ALA A 60 -5.04 19.32 1.01
CA ALA A 60 -6.13 19.87 1.83
C ALA A 60 -6.65 18.84 2.86
N SER A 61 -6.54 17.53 2.58
CA SER A 61 -6.95 16.48 3.50
C SER A 61 -5.93 16.19 4.63
N ILE A 62 -4.68 16.65 4.50
CA ILE A 62 -3.61 16.42 5.50
C ILE A 62 -3.97 16.96 6.89
N PRO A 63 -4.41 18.23 7.07
CA PRO A 63 -4.69 18.75 8.41
C PRO A 63 -5.82 17.98 9.11
N GLY A 64 -6.86 17.56 8.37
CA GLY A 64 -7.94 16.74 8.94
C GLY A 64 -7.44 15.36 9.37
N ARG A 65 -6.58 14.72 8.58
CA ARG A 65 -5.96 13.44 8.94
C ARG A 65 -5.04 13.55 10.14
N TYR A 66 -4.25 14.63 10.21
CA TYR A 66 -3.38 14.92 11.36
C TYR A 66 -4.20 15.08 12.64
N GLN A 67 -5.33 15.80 12.58
CA GLN A 67 -6.20 15.95 13.74
C GLN A 67 -6.81 14.62 14.20
N SER A 68 -7.25 13.75 13.28
CA SER A 68 -7.71 12.40 13.63
C SER A 68 -6.61 11.55 14.27
N PHE A 69 -5.42 11.58 13.69
CA PHE A 69 -4.25 10.88 14.23
C PHE A 69 -3.91 11.31 15.66
N TRP A 70 -3.97 12.61 15.95
CA TRP A 70 -3.76 13.11 17.32
C TRP A 70 -4.84 12.66 18.30
N LYS A 71 -6.10 12.55 17.86
CA LYS A 71 -7.18 12.01 18.70
C LYS A 71 -6.93 10.53 19.01
N GLU A 72 -6.54 9.74 18.01
CA GLU A 72 -6.22 8.32 18.19
C GLU A 72 -5.00 8.13 19.11
N LEU A 73 -3.97 8.95 18.96
CA LEU A 73 -2.81 8.96 19.87
C LEU A 73 -3.18 9.33 21.31
N ASP A 74 -4.06 10.31 21.50
CA ASP A 74 -4.52 10.66 22.85
C ASP A 74 -5.33 9.51 23.48
N CYS A 75 -6.20 8.85 22.71
CA CYS A 75 -6.90 7.63 23.14
C CYS A 75 -5.91 6.53 23.58
N VAL A 76 -4.89 6.23 22.77
CA VAL A 76 -3.85 5.25 23.12
C VAL A 76 -3.08 5.67 24.37
N LYS A 77 -2.79 6.96 24.53
CA LYS A 77 -2.11 7.51 25.71
C LYS A 77 -2.95 7.37 26.98
N GLN A 78 -4.26 7.57 26.90
CA GLN A 78 -5.20 7.34 28.01
C GLN A 78 -5.29 5.85 28.37
N LEU A 79 -5.33 4.96 27.38
CA LEU A 79 -5.29 3.51 27.60
C LEU A 79 -3.98 3.08 28.28
N TRP A 80 -2.85 3.67 27.88
CA TRP A 80 -1.54 3.40 28.48
C TRP A 80 -1.41 3.89 29.93
N LYS A 81 -2.12 4.97 30.31
CA LYS A 81 -2.22 5.42 31.70
C LYS A 81 -3.06 4.47 32.55
N ASN A 82 -4.12 3.88 31.98
CA ASN A 82 -4.96 2.85 32.61
C ASN A 82 -4.41 1.43 32.37
N LYS A 83 -3.08 1.28 32.49
CA LYS A 83 -2.29 0.09 32.13
C LYS A 83 -2.73 -1.22 32.78
N HIS A 84 -3.49 -1.14 33.86
CA HIS A 84 -3.94 -2.30 34.65
C HIS A 84 -5.12 -3.04 34.00
N GLU A 85 -5.79 -2.43 33.01
CA GLU A 85 -6.97 -2.98 32.32
C GLU A 85 -6.70 -3.29 30.83
N LEU A 86 -5.43 -3.36 30.42
CA LEU A 86 -5.05 -3.56 29.02
C LEU A 86 -5.39 -4.97 28.55
N LYS A 87 -6.39 -5.07 27.67
CA LYS A 87 -6.74 -6.29 26.94
C LYS A 87 -5.58 -6.71 26.05
N VAL A 88 -5.32 -8.02 26.00
CA VAL A 88 -4.31 -8.66 25.11
C VAL A 88 -4.54 -8.30 23.63
N GLU A 89 -5.78 -7.98 23.26
CA GLU A 89 -6.19 -7.58 21.91
C GLU A 89 -5.56 -6.25 21.45
N ASP A 90 -5.56 -5.21 22.31
CA ASP A 90 -4.90 -3.92 22.01
C ASP A 90 -3.39 -4.05 21.87
N ALA A 91 -2.77 -4.91 22.68
CA ALA A 91 -1.34 -5.22 22.56
C ALA A 91 -1.02 -5.94 21.24
N GLY A 92 -1.92 -6.82 20.78
CA GLY A 92 -1.79 -7.50 19.49
C GLY A 92 -1.88 -6.54 18.30
N ILE A 93 -2.82 -5.59 18.34
CA ILE A 93 -2.97 -4.57 17.29
C ILE A 93 -1.74 -3.66 17.24
N ALA A 94 -1.23 -3.22 18.39
CA ALA A 94 -0.01 -2.41 18.45
C ALA A 94 1.22 -3.16 17.92
N ALA A 95 1.34 -4.46 18.21
CA ALA A 95 2.41 -5.30 17.68
C ALA A 95 2.34 -5.46 16.16
N LEU A 96 1.15 -5.71 15.60
CA LEU A 96 0.94 -5.80 14.15
C LEU A 96 1.27 -4.49 13.45
N PHE A 97 0.83 -3.36 14.02
CA PHE A 97 1.16 -2.03 13.50
C PHE A 97 2.67 -1.78 13.51
N GLY A 98 3.36 -2.13 14.59
CA GLY A 98 4.83 -2.05 14.68
C GLY A 98 5.54 -2.91 13.64
N LEU A 99 5.04 -4.12 13.39
CA LEU A 99 5.56 -5.02 12.37
C LEU A 99 5.36 -4.46 10.95
N GLU A 100 4.19 -3.90 10.64
CA GLU A 100 3.93 -3.22 9.37
C GLU A 100 4.84 -2.00 9.17
N CYS A 101 5.04 -1.18 10.21
CA CYS A 101 5.98 -0.07 10.15
C CYS A 101 7.41 -0.55 9.86
N TYR A 102 7.85 -1.63 10.50
CA TYR A 102 9.17 -2.22 10.26
C TYR A 102 9.30 -2.76 8.83
N ALA A 103 8.28 -3.45 8.32
CA ALA A 103 8.26 -3.96 6.96
C ALA A 103 8.33 -2.82 5.92
N TRP A 104 7.58 -1.73 6.14
CA TRP A 104 7.64 -0.53 5.28
C TRP A 104 9.00 0.18 5.36
N PHE A 105 9.62 0.23 6.53
CA PHE A 105 10.98 0.76 6.68
C PHE A 105 11.99 -0.06 5.88
N CYS A 106 11.95 -1.39 5.99
CA CYS A 106 12.80 -2.28 5.19
C CYS A 106 12.53 -2.15 3.68
N ALA A 107 11.27 -2.00 3.27
CA ALA A 107 10.93 -1.75 1.87
C ALA A 107 11.53 -0.41 1.38
N GLY A 108 11.44 0.64 2.19
CA GLY A 108 12.07 1.94 1.90
C GLY A 108 13.59 1.84 1.79
N GLU A 109 14.22 1.04 2.65
CA GLU A 109 15.66 0.77 2.58
C GLU A 109 16.05 0.05 1.28
N ILE A 110 15.27 -0.95 0.83
CA ILE A 110 15.51 -1.66 -0.44
C ILE A 110 15.37 -0.69 -1.62
N VAL A 111 14.36 0.19 -1.62
CA VAL A 111 14.17 1.20 -2.66
C VAL A 111 15.32 2.23 -2.64
N GLY A 112 15.75 2.67 -1.45
CA GLY A 112 16.87 3.60 -1.26
C GLY A 112 18.23 3.01 -1.67
N ARG A 113 18.39 1.68 -1.59
CA ARG A 113 19.55 0.93 -2.09
C ARG A 113 19.46 0.56 -3.58
N GLY A 114 18.47 1.10 -4.31
CA GLY A 114 18.33 0.86 -5.75
C GLY A 114 17.83 -0.54 -6.13
N PHE A 115 16.92 -1.12 -5.34
CA PHE A 115 16.40 -2.49 -5.50
C PHE A 115 17.41 -3.61 -5.27
N THR A 116 18.46 -3.35 -4.49
CA THR A 116 19.42 -4.39 -4.08
C THR A 116 18.82 -5.19 -2.91
N PHE A 117 18.20 -6.33 -3.23
CA PHE A 117 17.58 -7.23 -2.23
C PHE A 117 18.62 -7.95 -1.33
N THR A 118 19.90 -7.92 -1.69
CA THR A 118 20.98 -8.65 -1.01
C THR A 118 22.13 -7.72 -0.63
N GLY A 119 22.03 -7.06 0.52
CA GLY A 119 23.15 -6.38 1.18
C GLY A 119 23.57 -5.01 0.61
N TYR A 120 24.38 -4.29 1.38
CA TYR A 120 25.14 -3.15 0.88
C TYR A 120 26.22 -3.66 -0.08
N TYR A 121 26.40 -2.99 -1.21
CA TYR A 121 27.60 -3.16 -2.03
C TYR A 121 28.79 -2.66 -1.20
N VAL A 122 29.65 -3.58 -0.78
CA VAL A 122 30.99 -3.27 -0.26
C VAL A 122 31.93 -3.17 -1.45
#